data_AF-A0AAE4DP22-F1
#
_entry.id   AF-A0AAE4DP22-F1
#
_cell.length_a   1.000
_cell.length_b   1.000
_cell.length_c   1.000
_cell.angle_alpha   90.00
_cell.angle_beta   90.00
_cell.angle_gamma   90.00
#
_symmetry.space_group_name_H-M   'P 1'
#
loop_
_entity.id
_entity.type
_entity.pdbx_description
1 polymer ?
#
loop_
_entity_poly.entity_id
_entity_poly.type
_entity_poly.pdbx_seq_one_letter_code
_entity_poly.pdbx_strand_id
1 'polypeptide(L)'
;MGSCAAPSAKGDDKFITTDYLQQCRVHRNTAYQALKDACDDLFARQFSYQSLSEKGNTINHKSRWVSEVAYIDNEAVVRLIFAPAIVPLITRLEEQFTKYEIQQISNLTSAYAVRLYEILIAWRSTGKTPLITMYDFRQKIGVLETEYKRMYDFKKYVLDIALKQVNEHTDIIVKVEQHKTGRSIVSVHFRTY
;
A
#
# COMPACT_ATOMS: atom_id res chain seq x y z
N MET A 1 15.33 -8.12 10.72
CA MET A 1 14.54 -6.87 10.71
C MET A 1 15.46 -5.73 10.28
N GLY A 2 15.35 -5.27 9.03
CA GLY A 2 16.02 -4.06 8.58
C GLY A 2 15.23 -2.85 9.09
N SER A 3 15.89 -1.94 9.81
CA SER A 3 15.27 -0.69 10.25
C SER A 3 15.40 0.33 9.13
N CYS A 4 14.29 0.79 8.55
CA CYS A 4 14.26 2.00 7.74
C CYS A 4 14.16 3.19 8.70
N ALA A 5 15.08 4.14 8.58
CA ALA A 5 15.03 5.41 9.29
C ALA A 5 14.98 6.53 8.26
N ALA A 6 13.93 7.35 8.29
CA ALA A 6 13.89 8.61 7.57
C ALA A 6 14.68 9.66 8.37
N PRO A 7 15.55 10.47 7.76
CA PRO A 7 16.19 11.58 8.45
C PRO A 7 15.15 12.66 8.81
N SER A 8 15.12 13.07 10.08
CA SER A 8 14.26 14.15 10.58
C SER A 8 14.81 15.51 10.09
N ALA A 9 14.03 16.22 9.26
CA ALA A 9 14.34 17.58 8.85
C ALA A 9 14.02 18.55 9.99
N LYS A 10 15.03 19.23 10.53
CA LYS A 10 14.86 20.40 11.41
C LYS A 10 15.17 21.68 10.62
N GLY A 11 14.21 22.61 10.67
CA GLY A 11 14.38 24.07 10.59
C GLY A 11 15.10 24.64 9.37
N ASP A 12 14.34 25.12 8.39
CA ASP A 12 14.15 26.57 8.17
C ASP A 12 13.46 26.82 6.81
N ASP A 13 12.44 27.67 6.84
CA ASP A 13 11.61 28.06 5.71
C ASP A 13 12.44 28.71 4.58
N LYS A 14 12.71 27.93 3.53
CA LYS A 14 12.74 28.33 2.10
C LYS A 14 13.25 27.13 1.29
N PHE A 15 12.43 26.66 0.35
CA PHE A 15 12.67 25.50 -0.52
C PHE A 15 12.58 24.15 0.20
N ILE A 16 11.35 23.65 0.34
CA ILE A 16 11.06 22.25 0.65
C ILE A 16 11.41 21.40 -0.59
N THR A 17 12.69 21.25 -0.90
CA THR A 17 13.23 19.99 -1.43
C THR A 17 13.62 19.19 -0.20
N THR A 18 12.61 18.65 0.50
CA THR A 18 12.88 17.61 1.49
C THR A 18 13.35 16.41 0.70
N ASP A 19 14.66 16.19 0.68
CA ASP A 19 15.26 14.96 0.19
C ASP A 19 14.74 13.81 1.04
N TYR A 20 13.61 13.23 0.63
CA TYR A 20 13.09 12.03 1.25
C TYR A 20 13.95 10.86 0.79
N LEU A 21 15.09 10.69 1.47
CA LEU A 21 15.99 9.57 1.29
C LEU A 21 15.50 8.41 2.15
N GLN A 22 14.88 7.42 1.51
CA GLN A 22 14.54 6.17 2.18
C GLN A 22 15.70 5.18 2.06
N GLN A 23 16.22 4.72 3.20
CA GLN A 23 17.28 3.71 3.25
C GLN A 23 16.73 2.36 3.74
N CYS A 24 16.87 1.33 2.90
CA CYS A 24 16.53 -0.04 3.26
C CYS A 24 17.82 -0.87 3.41
N ARG A 25 18.02 -1.47 4.59
CA ARG A 25 19.12 -2.44 4.85
C ARG A 25 18.56 -3.86 4.85
N VAL A 26 19.17 -4.76 4.08
CA VAL A 26 18.68 -6.13 3.88
C VAL A 26 19.78 -7.15 4.17
N HIS A 27 19.51 -8.10 5.08
CA HIS A 27 20.39 -9.23 5.33
C HIS A 27 19.90 -10.45 4.53
N ARG A 28 20.51 -10.68 3.35
CA ARG A 28 20.55 -11.91 2.51
C ARG A 28 20.66 -11.51 1.02
N ASN A 29 21.56 -12.14 0.26
CA ASN A 29 21.84 -11.78 -1.14
C ASN A 29 20.58 -11.77 -2.04
N THR A 30 19.66 -12.73 -1.86
CA THR A 30 18.41 -12.80 -2.64
C THR A 30 17.46 -11.63 -2.34
N ALA A 31 17.44 -11.14 -1.10
CA ALA A 31 16.58 -10.04 -0.69
C ALA A 31 17.11 -8.69 -1.20
N TYR A 32 18.43 -8.54 -1.29
CA TYR A 32 19.05 -7.37 -1.91
C TYR A 32 18.75 -7.29 -3.41
N GLN A 33 18.89 -8.41 -4.14
CA GLN A 33 18.57 -8.44 -5.57
C GLN A 33 17.09 -8.13 -5.82
N ALA A 34 16.17 -8.71 -5.05
CA ALA A 34 14.75 -8.44 -5.18
C ALA A 34 14.41 -6.95 -4.93
N LEU A 35 15.13 -6.28 -4.01
CA LEU A 35 14.96 -4.85 -3.77
C LEU A 35 15.54 -4.00 -4.90
N LYS A 36 16.67 -4.42 -5.48
CA LYS A 36 17.26 -3.76 -6.65
C LYS A 36 16.28 -3.79 -7.83
N ASP A 37 15.77 -4.97 -8.16
CA ASP A 37 14.80 -5.15 -9.24
C ASP A 37 13.51 -4.34 -8.99
N ALA A 38 13.01 -4.33 -7.75
CA ALA A 38 11.84 -3.55 -7.38
C ALA A 38 12.05 -2.03 -7.50
N CYS A 39 13.25 -1.53 -7.19
CA CYS A 39 13.58 -0.12 -7.32
C CYS A 39 13.74 0.30 -8.78
N ASP A 40 14.33 -0.54 -9.63
CA ASP A 40 14.40 -0.30 -11.09
C ASP A 40 12.99 -0.25 -11.70
N ASP A 41 12.12 -1.19 -11.32
CA ASP A 41 10.71 -1.21 -11.71
C ASP A 41 9.99 0.07 -11.28
N LEU A 42 10.24 0.57 -10.07
CA LEU A 42 9.61 1.78 -9.56
C LEU A 42 10.09 3.04 -10.28
N PHE A 43 11.39 3.11 -10.62
CA PHE A 43 11.97 4.21 -11.39
C PHE A 43 11.42 4.29 -12.82
N ALA A 44 11.20 3.14 -13.45
CA ALA A 44 10.60 3.07 -14.78
C ALA A 44 9.13 3.53 -14.81
N ARG A 45 8.41 3.48 -13.68
CA ARG A 45 6.98 3.81 -13.61
C ARG A 45 6.73 5.32 -13.58
N GLN A 46 5.62 5.71 -14.19
CA GLN A 46 5.03 7.05 -14.11
C GLN A 46 3.55 6.95 -13.78
N PHE A 47 2.99 8.02 -13.24
CA PHE A 47 1.56 8.16 -13.00
C PHE A 47 1.06 9.49 -13.56
N SER A 48 -0.26 9.58 -13.71
CA SER A 48 -0.94 10.80 -14.15
C SER A 48 -2.08 11.12 -13.21
N TYR A 49 -2.30 12.40 -12.95
CA TYR A 49 -3.40 12.88 -12.13
C TYR A 49 -3.89 14.23 -12.65
N GLN A 50 -5.08 14.64 -12.22
CA GLN A 50 -5.68 15.90 -12.64
C GLN A 50 -5.81 16.84 -11.45
N SER A 51 -5.59 18.13 -11.68
CA SER A 51 -5.92 19.20 -10.73
C SER A 51 -6.67 20.32 -11.45
N LEU A 52 -7.23 21.26 -10.69
CA LEU A 52 -7.85 22.46 -11.25
C LEU A 52 -6.86 23.62 -11.21
N SER A 53 -6.83 24.41 -12.29
CA SER A 53 -6.19 25.72 -12.33
C SER A 53 -6.98 26.72 -11.47
N GLU A 54 -6.36 27.83 -11.08
CA GLU A 54 -7.04 28.97 -10.43
C GLU A 54 -8.29 29.45 -11.20
N LYS A 55 -8.31 29.24 -12.52
CA LYS A 55 -9.43 29.58 -13.41
C LYS A 55 -10.43 28.43 -13.62
N GLY A 56 -10.33 27.33 -12.85
CA GLY A 56 -11.24 26.18 -12.91
C GLY A 56 -10.97 25.19 -14.06
N ASN A 57 -9.93 25.39 -14.87
CA ASN A 57 -9.59 24.47 -15.97
C ASN A 57 -8.84 23.24 -15.47
N THR A 58 -9.07 22.08 -16.09
CA THR A 58 -8.35 20.83 -15.78
C THR A 58 -6.89 20.90 -16.22
N ILE A 59 -5.98 20.69 -15.29
CA ILE A 59 -4.54 20.50 -15.51
C ILE A 59 -4.25 19.00 -15.47
N ASN A 60 -3.61 18.47 -16.51
CA ASN A 60 -3.18 17.08 -16.57
C ASN A 60 -1.70 16.98 -16.18
N HIS A 61 -1.42 16.32 -15.06
CA HIS A 61 -0.07 16.10 -14.55
C HIS A 61 0.47 14.74 -14.99
N LYS A 62 1.78 14.67 -15.23
CA LYS A 62 2.53 13.44 -15.37
C LYS A 62 3.75 13.51 -14.47
N SER A 63 3.96 12.49 -13.65
CA SER A 63 5.10 12.45 -12.74
C SER A 63 5.64 11.03 -12.61
N ARG A 64 6.91 10.93 -12.22
CA ARG A 64 7.56 9.66 -11.85
C ARG A 64 7.21 9.30 -10.41
N TRP A 65 7.35 8.04 -10.04
CA TRP A 65 7.24 7.63 -8.64
C TRP A 65 8.48 8.03 -7.83
N VAL A 66 9.66 7.77 -8.39
CA VAL A 66 10.96 8.16 -7.83
C VAL A 66 11.74 8.98 -8.85
N SER A 67 12.49 9.98 -8.39
CA SER A 67 13.36 10.82 -9.22
C SER A 67 14.78 10.26 -9.32
N GLU A 68 15.21 9.46 -8.34
CA GLU A 68 16.53 8.83 -8.32
C GLU A 68 16.50 7.50 -7.59
N VAL A 69 17.31 6.55 -8.05
CA VAL A 69 17.63 5.31 -7.36
C VAL A 69 19.15 5.11 -7.39
N ALA A 70 19.75 4.75 -6.26
CA ALA A 70 21.17 4.48 -6.13
C ALA A 70 21.42 3.21 -5.30
N TYR A 71 22.46 2.46 -5.68
CA TYR A 71 22.81 1.16 -5.09
C TYR A 71 24.22 1.21 -4.51
N ILE A 72 24.40 0.70 -3.30
CA ILE A 72 25.72 0.50 -2.68
C ILE A 72 25.88 -1.01 -2.45
N ASP A 73 26.36 -1.71 -3.49
CA ASP A 73 26.42 -3.17 -3.52
C ASP A 73 27.24 -3.75 -2.35
N ASN A 74 28.37 -3.11 -2.00
CA ASN A 74 29.23 -3.53 -0.89
C ASN A 74 28.56 -3.43 0.50
N GLU A 75 27.53 -2.60 0.62
CA GLU A 75 26.80 -2.40 1.88
C GLU A 75 25.40 -3.05 1.88
N ALA A 76 25.00 -3.67 0.76
CA ALA A 76 23.63 -4.15 0.52
C ALA A 76 22.57 -3.08 0.83
N VAL A 77 22.84 -1.83 0.40
CA VAL A 77 21.98 -0.66 0.62
C VAL A 77 21.41 -0.18 -0.70
N VAL A 78 20.11 0.10 -0.69
CA VAL A 78 19.43 0.85 -1.75
C VAL A 78 19.01 2.21 -1.20
N ARG A 79 19.19 3.26 -2.01
CA ARG A 79 18.69 4.61 -1.78
C ARG A 79 17.73 4.98 -2.89
N LEU A 80 16.66 5.66 -2.52
CA LEU A 80 15.69 6.22 -3.47
C LEU A 80 15.33 7.64 -3.05
N ILE A 81 15.06 8.48 -4.04
CA ILE A 81 14.53 9.82 -3.86
C ILE A 81 13.14 9.84 -4.50
N PHE A 82 12.11 10.14 -3.71
CA PHE A 82 10.76 10.27 -4.24
C PHE A 82 10.60 11.53 -5.09
N ALA A 83 9.79 11.45 -6.15
CA ALA A 83 9.46 12.63 -6.93
C ALA A 83 8.65 13.63 -6.07
N PRO A 84 8.84 14.95 -6.22
CA PRO A 84 8.15 15.96 -5.40
C PRO A 84 6.63 15.83 -5.39
N ALA A 85 6.04 15.32 -6.48
CA ALA A 85 4.60 15.14 -6.61
C ALA A 85 4.02 14.08 -5.64
N ILE A 86 4.82 13.10 -5.19
CA ILE A 86 4.36 12.03 -4.30
C ILE A 86 4.71 12.28 -2.84
N VAL A 87 5.68 13.15 -2.55
CA VAL A 87 6.13 13.47 -1.18
C VAL A 87 4.96 13.86 -0.26
N PRO A 88 4.02 14.75 -0.65
CA PRO A 88 2.88 15.10 0.21
C PRO A 88 1.92 13.93 0.48
N LEU A 89 1.87 12.96 -0.43
CA LEU A 89 1.01 11.79 -0.30
C LEU A 89 1.65 10.76 0.65
N ILE A 90 2.96 10.54 0.53
CA ILE A 90 3.70 9.59 1.37
C ILE A 90 3.89 10.13 2.78
N THR A 91 4.26 11.39 2.97
CA THR A 91 4.44 11.99 4.31
C THR A 91 3.15 11.94 5.13
N ARG A 92 2.00 12.22 4.51
CA ARG A 92 0.68 12.03 5.12
C ARG A 92 0.36 10.57 5.44
N LEU A 93 0.86 9.63 4.64
CA LEU A 93 0.70 8.19 4.88
C LEU A 93 1.62 7.70 5.99
N GLU A 94 2.85 8.19 6.11
CA GLU A 94 3.82 7.79 7.13
C GLU A 94 3.50 8.33 8.52
N GLU A 95 2.90 9.52 8.61
CA GLU A 95 2.32 10.00 9.88
C GLU A 95 1.18 9.10 10.37
N GLN A 96 0.48 8.42 9.45
CA GLN A 96 -0.60 7.49 9.75
C GLN A 96 -0.09 6.05 9.95
N PHE A 97 1.00 5.65 9.28
CA PHE A 97 1.60 4.33 9.39
C PHE A 97 2.61 4.26 10.53
N THR A 98 2.16 3.77 11.68
CA THR A 98 3.06 3.54 12.81
C THR A 98 3.94 2.32 12.54
N LYS A 99 5.19 2.34 13.02
CA LYS A 99 6.16 1.21 12.97
C LYS A 99 5.55 -0.14 13.38
N TYR A 100 4.54 -0.11 14.25
CA TYR A 100 3.77 -1.26 14.69
C TYR A 100 3.01 -1.94 13.54
N GLU A 101 2.40 -1.19 12.62
CA GLU A 101 1.63 -1.74 11.50
C GLU A 101 2.52 -2.42 10.45
N ILE A 102 3.75 -1.94 10.28
CA ILE A 102 4.76 -2.59 9.42
C ILE A 102 5.12 -3.98 9.96
N GLN A 103 5.20 -4.15 11.28
CA GLN A 103 5.46 -5.46 11.88
C GLN A 103 4.32 -6.45 11.61
N GLN A 104 3.06 -5.98 11.66
CA GLN A 104 1.89 -6.83 11.39
C GLN A 104 1.85 -7.33 9.95
N ILE A 105 2.17 -6.47 8.97
CA ILE A 105 2.17 -6.88 7.56
C ILE A 105 3.40 -7.73 7.17
N SER A 106 4.47 -7.71 7.96
CA SER A 106 5.74 -8.37 7.61
C SER A 106 5.64 -9.89 7.44
N ASN A 107 4.66 -10.52 8.09
CA ASN A 107 4.40 -11.95 8.02
C ASN A 107 3.29 -12.32 7.02
N LEU A 108 2.69 -11.33 6.36
CA LEU A 108 1.70 -11.55 5.31
C LEU A 108 2.42 -11.83 4.00
N THR A 109 2.17 -13.00 3.42
CA THR A 109 2.81 -13.43 2.15
C THR A 109 1.93 -13.17 0.95
N SER A 110 0.62 -13.00 1.15
CA SER A 110 -0.33 -12.66 0.09
C SER A 110 -0.47 -11.14 -0.04
N ALA A 111 -0.29 -10.61 -1.24
CA ALA A 111 -0.56 -9.20 -1.54
C ALA A 111 -2.02 -8.82 -1.19
N TYR A 112 -2.96 -9.75 -1.36
CA TYR A 112 -4.35 -9.54 -0.96
C TYR A 112 -4.54 -9.48 0.55
N ALA A 113 -3.73 -10.22 1.33
CA ALA A 113 -3.77 -10.14 2.78
C ALA A 113 -3.25 -8.79 3.28
N VAL A 114 -2.15 -8.30 2.70
CA VAL A 114 -1.61 -6.96 2.99
C VAL A 114 -2.68 -5.90 2.68
N ARG A 115 -3.27 -5.94 1.48
CA ARG A 115 -4.34 -5.01 1.10
C ARG A 115 -5.57 -5.09 2.00
N LEU A 116 -5.97 -6.30 2.41
CA LEU A 116 -7.10 -6.45 3.32
C LEU A 116 -6.77 -5.81 4.67
N TYR A 117 -5.59 -6.07 5.24
CA TYR A 117 -5.16 -5.47 6.49
C TYR A 117 -5.15 -3.93 6.42
N GLU A 118 -4.62 -3.34 5.35
CA GLU A 118 -4.64 -1.89 5.12
C GLU A 118 -6.07 -1.33 5.09
N ILE A 119 -7.00 -2.01 4.43
CA ILE A 119 -8.41 -1.59 4.42
C ILE A 119 -8.99 -1.64 5.83
N LEU A 120 -8.70 -2.69 6.60
CA LEU A 120 -9.26 -2.88 7.95
C LEU A 120 -8.72 -1.87 8.96
N ILE A 121 -7.42 -1.57 8.90
CA ILE A 121 -6.77 -0.67 9.86
C ILE A 121 -7.29 0.77 9.74
N ALA A 122 -7.67 1.18 8.53
CA ALA A 122 -8.33 2.47 8.29
C ALA A 122 -9.66 2.63 9.07
N TRP A 123 -10.27 1.52 9.51
CA TRP A 123 -11.50 1.50 10.31
C TRP A 123 -11.30 0.91 11.71
N ARG A 124 -10.05 0.80 12.19
CA ARG A 124 -9.72 0.16 13.48
C ARG A 124 -10.50 0.77 14.65
N SER A 125 -10.62 2.11 14.68
CA SER A 125 -11.36 2.83 15.72
C SER A 125 -12.86 2.53 15.72
N THR A 126 -13.43 2.24 14.55
CA THR A 126 -14.86 1.92 14.39
C THR A 126 -15.13 0.43 14.62
N GLY A 127 -14.11 -0.42 14.44
CA GLY A 127 -14.20 -1.88 14.56
C GLY A 127 -14.99 -2.55 13.42
N LYS A 128 -15.46 -1.77 12.44
CA LYS A 128 -16.19 -2.27 11.27
C LYS A 128 -16.01 -1.35 10.07
N THR A 129 -15.95 -1.95 8.88
CA THR A 129 -15.96 -1.20 7.62
C THR A 129 -17.39 -0.74 7.28
N PRO A 130 -17.55 0.30 6.44
CA PRO A 130 -18.84 0.56 5.79
C PRO A 130 -19.25 -0.63 4.92
N LEU A 131 -20.49 -0.61 4.44
CA LEU A 131 -20.96 -1.56 3.44
C LEU A 131 -20.25 -1.27 2.11
N ILE A 132 -19.41 -2.20 1.65
CA ILE A 132 -18.62 -2.07 0.42
C ILE A 132 -19.25 -2.92 -0.67
N THR A 133 -19.52 -2.34 -1.84
CA THR A 133 -20.02 -3.13 -2.98
C THR A 133 -18.96 -4.13 -3.45
N MET A 134 -19.39 -5.24 -4.05
CA MET A 134 -18.43 -6.21 -4.61
C MET A 134 -17.54 -5.59 -5.70
N TYR A 135 -18.04 -4.60 -6.43
CA TYR A 135 -17.26 -3.87 -7.42
C TYR A 135 -16.12 -3.07 -6.75
N ASP A 136 -16.48 -2.23 -5.77
CA ASP A 136 -15.50 -1.39 -5.06
C ASP A 136 -14.51 -2.24 -4.26
N PHE A 137 -14.95 -3.34 -3.66
CA PHE A 137 -14.07 -4.20 -2.89
C PHE A 137 -13.01 -4.85 -3.78
N ARG A 138 -13.37 -5.30 -4.99
CA ARG A 138 -12.41 -5.89 -5.94
C ARG A 138 -11.37 -4.88 -6.41
N GLN A 139 -11.80 -3.64 -6.68
CA GLN A 139 -10.89 -2.54 -6.99
C GLN A 139 -9.92 -2.26 -5.83
N LYS A 140 -10.46 -2.10 -4.61
CA LYS A 140 -9.67 -1.81 -3.41
C LYS A 140 -8.68 -2.91 -3.05
N ILE A 141 -9.05 -4.18 -3.23
CA ILE A 141 -8.19 -5.32 -2.93
C ILE A 141 -7.16 -5.58 -4.05
N GLY A 142 -7.25 -4.88 -5.18
CA GLY A 142 -6.29 -4.99 -6.29
C GLY A 142 -6.54 -6.17 -7.23
N VAL A 143 -7.80 -6.55 -7.43
CA VAL A 143 -8.20 -7.59 -8.40
C VAL A 143 -8.69 -6.92 -9.68
N LEU A 144 -8.12 -7.31 -10.83
CA LEU A 144 -8.53 -6.78 -12.12
C LEU A 144 -9.93 -7.28 -12.52
N GLU A 145 -10.62 -6.54 -13.39
CA GLU A 145 -11.95 -6.91 -13.88
C GLU A 145 -11.95 -8.25 -14.65
N THR A 146 -10.81 -8.64 -15.20
CA THR A 146 -10.64 -9.88 -15.95
C THR A 146 -10.35 -11.10 -15.08
N GLU A 147 -9.86 -10.91 -13.86
CA GLU A 147 -9.42 -11.98 -12.95
C GLU A 147 -10.58 -12.51 -12.12
N TYR A 148 -10.54 -13.77 -11.66
CA TYR A 148 -11.49 -14.33 -10.69
C TYR A 148 -12.96 -13.93 -10.90
N LYS A 149 -13.45 -13.99 -12.16
CA LYS A 149 -14.80 -13.52 -12.53
C LYS A 149 -15.90 -14.26 -11.79
N ARG A 150 -15.68 -15.54 -11.50
CA ARG A 150 -16.60 -16.35 -10.70
C ARG A 150 -16.40 -16.02 -9.23
N MET A 151 -17.50 -15.78 -8.52
CA MET A 151 -17.48 -15.50 -7.09
C MET A 151 -16.78 -16.60 -6.27
N TYR A 152 -16.91 -17.86 -6.70
CA TYR A 152 -16.19 -18.98 -6.09
C TYR A 152 -14.68 -18.81 -6.16
N ASP A 153 -14.13 -18.46 -7.32
CA ASP A 153 -12.69 -18.28 -7.50
C ASP A 153 -12.20 -17.06 -6.72
N PHE A 154 -12.96 -15.96 -6.74
CA PHE A 154 -12.65 -14.77 -5.93
C PHE A 154 -12.60 -15.12 -4.44
N LYS A 155 -13.59 -15.87 -3.96
CA LYS A 155 -13.62 -16.27 -2.56
C LYS A 155 -12.41 -17.14 -2.19
N LYS A 156 -12.14 -18.17 -3.01
CA LYS A 156 -11.08 -19.14 -2.75
C LYS A 156 -9.67 -18.55 -2.82
N TYR A 157 -9.38 -17.73 -3.83
CA TYR A 157 -8.02 -17.26 -4.12
C TYR A 157 -7.71 -15.86 -3.59
N VAL A 158 -8.74 -15.09 -3.20
CA VAL A 158 -8.57 -13.72 -2.71
C VAL A 158 -9.07 -13.60 -1.28
N LEU A 159 -10.38 -13.76 -1.08
CA LEU A 159 -11.01 -13.43 0.20
C LEU A 159 -10.58 -14.37 1.34
N ASP A 160 -10.69 -15.68 1.13
CA ASP A 160 -10.43 -16.68 2.18
C ASP A 160 -8.92 -16.72 2.54
N ILE A 161 -8.04 -16.55 1.54
CA ILE A 161 -6.59 -16.46 1.76
C ILE A 161 -6.26 -15.20 2.58
N ALA A 162 -6.82 -14.05 2.19
CA ALA A 162 -6.58 -12.80 2.90
C ALA A 162 -7.08 -12.86 4.35
N LEU A 163 -8.31 -13.34 4.56
CA LEU A 163 -8.89 -13.50 5.89
C LEU A 163 -8.06 -14.44 6.77
N LYS A 164 -7.62 -15.57 6.21
CA LYS A 164 -6.80 -16.54 6.94
C LYS A 164 -5.49 -15.92 7.42
N GLN A 165 -4.72 -15.30 6.51
CA GLN A 165 -3.43 -14.72 6.88
C GLN A 165 -3.57 -13.56 7.87
N VAL A 166 -4.57 -12.68 7.69
CA VAL A 166 -4.82 -11.58 8.64
C VAL A 166 -5.12 -12.14 10.03
N ASN A 167 -6.01 -13.14 10.13
CA ASN A 167 -6.38 -13.75 11.41
C ASN A 167 -5.24 -14.53 12.08
N GLU A 168 -4.33 -15.12 11.31
CA GLU A 168 -3.24 -15.95 11.85
C GLU A 168 -2.00 -15.14 12.20
N HIS A 169 -1.70 -14.07 11.44
CA HIS A 169 -0.40 -13.41 11.46
C HIS A 169 -0.42 -11.94 11.89
N THR A 170 -1.59 -11.37 12.20
CA THR A 170 -1.72 -9.97 12.63
C THR A 170 -2.38 -9.86 14.00
N ASP A 171 -2.45 -8.64 14.53
CA ASP A 171 -3.01 -8.32 15.84
C ASP A 171 -4.54 -8.10 15.83
N ILE A 172 -5.21 -8.34 14.70
CA ILE A 172 -6.65 -8.20 14.57
C ILE A 172 -7.29 -9.53 14.15
N ILE A 173 -8.49 -9.78 14.66
CA ILE A 173 -9.34 -10.86 14.16
C ILE A 173 -10.45 -10.26 13.31
N VAL A 174 -10.57 -10.68 12.06
CA VAL A 174 -11.57 -10.21 11.11
C VAL A 174 -12.58 -11.30 10.75
N LYS A 175 -13.85 -10.89 10.71
CA LYS A 175 -14.96 -11.66 10.14
C LYS A 175 -15.60 -10.88 8.99
N VAL A 176 -15.92 -11.57 7.90
CA VAL A 176 -16.65 -11.01 6.76
C VAL A 176 -18.13 -11.31 6.87
N GLU A 177 -18.96 -10.29 6.69
CA GLU A 177 -20.41 -10.38 6.63
C GLU A 177 -20.87 -10.04 5.21
N GLN A 178 -21.53 -11.00 4.56
CA GLN A 178 -21.95 -10.90 3.16
C GLN A 178 -23.42 -10.50 3.06
N HIS A 179 -23.71 -9.55 2.18
CA HIS A 179 -25.05 -9.08 1.88
C HIS A 179 -25.43 -9.52 0.47
N LYS A 180 -26.55 -10.23 0.37
CA LYS A 180 -26.98 -10.90 -0.86
C LYS A 180 -28.30 -10.33 -1.37
N THR A 181 -28.42 -10.27 -2.69
CA THR A 181 -29.69 -10.07 -3.38
C THR A 181 -29.98 -11.34 -4.18
N GLY A 182 -30.96 -12.11 -3.72
CA GLY A 182 -31.18 -13.47 -4.21
C GLY A 182 -29.98 -14.37 -3.92
N ARG A 183 -29.41 -14.99 -4.97
CA ARG A 183 -28.23 -15.88 -4.85
C ARG A 183 -26.90 -15.15 -4.94
N SER A 184 -26.90 -13.89 -5.38
CA SER A 184 -25.68 -13.12 -5.65
C SER A 184 -25.27 -12.30 -4.44
N ILE A 185 -23.98 -12.32 -4.11
CA ILE A 185 -23.38 -11.43 -3.11
C ILE A 185 -23.19 -10.06 -3.77
N VAL A 186 -23.83 -9.03 -3.21
CA VAL A 186 -23.81 -7.66 -3.76
C VAL A 186 -22.83 -6.78 -3.02
N SER A 187 -22.73 -6.97 -1.71
CA SER A 187 -21.83 -6.20 -0.85
C SER A 187 -21.30 -7.01 0.32
N VAL A 188 -20.22 -6.50 0.91
CA VAL A 188 -19.58 -7.07 2.08
C VAL A 188 -19.26 -5.96 3.07
N HIS A 189 -19.24 -6.30 4.34
CA HIS A 189 -18.53 -5.51 5.34
C HIS A 189 -17.72 -6.43 6.24
N PHE A 190 -16.70 -5.87 6.87
CA PHE A 190 -15.80 -6.58 7.74
C PHE A 190 -15.96 -6.05 9.16
N ARG A 191 -15.91 -6.95 10.13
CA ARG A 191 -15.86 -6.63 11.55
C ARG A 191 -14.54 -7.11 12.13
N THR A 192 -13.85 -6.23 12.83
CA THR A 192 -12.56 -6.49 13.48
C THR A 192 -12.74 -6.55 14.99
N TYR A 193 -12.00 -7.43 15.64
CA TYR A 193 -11.95 -7.64 17.08
C TYR A 193 -10.51 -7.59 17.57
#